data_AF-A0AAD5JLN4-F1
#
_entry.id   AF-A0AAD5JLN4-F1
#
_cell.length_a   1.000
_cell.length_b   1.000
_cell.length_c   1.000
_cell.angle_alpha   90.00
_cell.angle_beta   90.00
_cell.angle_gamma   90.00
#
_symmetry.space_group_name_H-M   'P 1'
#
loop_
_entity.id
_entity.type
_entity.pdbx_description
1 polymer ?
#
loop_
_entity_poly.entity_id
_entity_poly.type
_entity_poly.pdbx_seq_one_letter_code
_entity_poly.pdbx_strand_id
1 'polypeptide(L)'
;MTELFTNYEEEFKKRIAILEKNDSVDSSDLNEIQELNDILEQMKMEAQNNKPLYKAKLRVYQTQLNQLKNQVSSDGNNNDTYPGDEDSIRRQRLLHNSERLQGSSQRLEDIHRTALETETMGADILQTLRSQRETMMRTRDAVSETDSYLDKASKTLKSMSRRFF
;
A
#
# COMPACT_ATOMS: atom_id res chain seq x y z
N MET A 1 2.62 -15.54 12.85
CA MET A 1 3.50 -15.68 11.69
C MET A 1 2.94 -16.83 10.88
N THR A 2 2.85 -16.74 9.55
CA THR A 2 2.56 -17.91 8.71
C THR A 2 3.80 -18.81 8.73
N GLU A 3 3.61 -20.12 8.92
CA GLU A 3 4.70 -21.10 9.01
C GLU A 3 5.57 -21.11 7.73
N LEU A 4 4.97 -20.73 6.60
CA LEU A 4 5.63 -20.62 5.30
C LEU A 4 6.66 -19.47 5.25
N PHE A 5 6.29 -18.26 5.70
CA PHE A 5 7.23 -17.13 5.76
C PHE A 5 8.41 -17.40 6.70
N THR A 6 8.18 -18.08 7.82
CA THR A 6 9.26 -18.46 8.74
C THR A 6 10.19 -19.50 8.13
N ASN A 7 9.67 -20.42 7.32
CA ASN A 7 10.48 -21.39 6.60
C ASN A 7 11.37 -20.72 5.54
N TYR A 8 10.81 -19.77 4.77
CA TYR A 8 11.57 -18.97 3.82
C TYR A 8 12.60 -18.05 4.50
N GLU A 9 12.26 -17.46 5.65
CA GLU A 9 13.21 -16.64 6.43
C GLU A 9 14.41 -17.46 6.92
N GLU A 10 14.20 -18.71 7.34
CA GLU A 10 15.27 -19.63 7.76
C GLU A 10 16.13 -20.08 6.58
N GLU A 11 15.52 -20.39 5.43
CA GLU A 11 16.23 -20.79 4.22
C GLU A 11 17.09 -19.64 3.66
N PHE A 12 16.55 -18.41 3.66
CA PHE A 12 17.26 -17.19 3.27
C PHE A 12 18.49 -16.92 4.16
N LYS A 13 18.34 -17.02 5.49
CA LYS A 13 19.45 -16.85 6.44
C LYS A 13 20.52 -17.92 6.27
N LYS A 14 20.12 -19.17 6.05
CA LYS A 14 21.05 -20.29 5.86
C LYS A 14 21.91 -20.11 4.60
N ARG A 15 21.34 -19.58 3.52
CA ARG A 15 22.08 -19.31 2.27
C ARG A 15 23.03 -18.11 2.40
N ILE A 16 22.62 -17.04 3.08
CA ILE A 16 23.53 -15.92 3.41
C ILE A 16 24.73 -16.44 4.22
N ALA A 17 24.51 -17.30 5.20
CA ALA A 17 25.59 -17.87 6.01
C ALA A 17 26.54 -18.79 5.20
N ILE A 18 26.09 -19.34 4.07
CA ILE A 18 26.96 -20.10 3.15
C ILE A 18 27.84 -19.14 2.35
N LEU A 19 27.27 -18.05 1.84
CA LEU A 19 27.99 -17.02 1.10
C LEU A 19 29.00 -16.25 1.97
N GLU A 20 28.70 -16.03 3.25
CA GLU A 20 29.64 -15.39 4.20
C GLU A 20 30.81 -16.32 4.60
N LYS A 21 30.72 -17.63 4.35
CA LYS A 21 31.73 -18.62 4.73
C LYS A 21 32.73 -18.93 3.60
N ASN A 22 32.39 -18.60 2.36
CA ASN A 22 33.26 -18.79 1.20
C ASN A 22 34.06 -17.50 0.94
N ASP A 23 35.37 -17.53 1.24
CA ASP A 23 36.29 -16.38 1.11
C ASP A 23 36.73 -16.10 -0.34
N SER A 24 36.20 -16.82 -1.33
CA SER A 24 36.52 -16.66 -2.75
C SER A 24 35.27 -16.61 -3.59
N VAL A 25 35.12 -15.55 -4.38
CA VAL A 25 33.99 -15.36 -5.31
C VAL A 25 34.05 -16.40 -6.44
N ASP A 26 33.18 -17.41 -6.41
CA ASP A 26 33.05 -18.44 -7.45
C ASP A 26 31.70 -18.34 -8.19
N SER A 27 31.59 -18.96 -9.36
CA SER A 27 30.35 -19.17 -10.12
C SER A 27 29.21 -19.79 -9.29
N SER A 28 29.52 -20.47 -8.19
CA SER A 28 28.56 -20.93 -7.18
C SER A 28 27.82 -19.76 -6.51
N ASP A 29 28.53 -18.67 -6.21
CA ASP A 29 27.96 -17.51 -5.51
C ASP A 29 26.96 -16.75 -6.40
N LEU A 30 27.15 -16.75 -7.72
CA LEU A 30 26.19 -16.17 -8.67
C LEU A 30 24.88 -16.97 -8.71
N ASN A 31 24.96 -18.30 -8.70
CA ASN A 31 23.77 -19.16 -8.63
C ASN A 31 23.06 -19.00 -7.27
N GLU A 32 23.83 -18.90 -6.19
CA GLU A 32 23.30 -18.72 -4.83
C GLU A 32 22.66 -17.34 -4.63
N ILE A 33 23.21 -16.29 -5.26
CA ILE A 33 22.57 -14.96 -5.31
C ILE A 33 21.27 -15.02 -6.12
N GLN A 34 21.21 -15.80 -7.19
CA GLN A 34 19.99 -15.95 -7.98
C GLN A 34 18.89 -16.70 -7.20
N GLU A 35 19.25 -17.79 -6.53
CA GLU A 35 18.34 -18.52 -5.63
C GLU A 35 17.87 -17.66 -4.45
N LEU A 36 18.74 -16.81 -3.89
CA LEU A 36 18.37 -15.83 -2.87
C LEU A 36 17.36 -14.80 -3.37
N ASN A 37 17.45 -14.39 -4.64
CA ASN A 37 16.48 -13.50 -5.26
C ASN A 37 15.11 -14.19 -5.43
N ASP A 38 15.10 -15.46 -5.83
CA ASP A 38 13.87 -16.24 -5.99
C ASP A 38 13.15 -16.42 -4.65
N ILE A 39 13.88 -16.71 -3.57
CA ILE A 39 13.32 -16.81 -2.21
C ILE A 39 12.79 -15.44 -1.74
N LEU A 40 13.52 -14.35 -2.00
CA LEU A 40 13.09 -13.01 -1.66
C LEU A 40 11.80 -12.62 -2.40
N GLU A 41 11.65 -13.04 -3.66
CA GLU A 41 10.45 -12.83 -4.45
C GLU A 41 9.25 -13.60 -3.89
N GLN A 42 9.45 -14.86 -3.49
CA GLN A 42 8.43 -15.66 -2.79
C GLN A 42 8.03 -15.02 -1.45
N MET A 43 8.99 -14.53 -0.66
CA MET A 43 8.71 -13.81 0.59
C MET A 43 7.94 -12.50 0.36
N LYS A 44 8.19 -11.79 -0.74
CA LYS A 44 7.43 -10.58 -1.12
C LYS A 44 6.00 -10.90 -1.50
N MET A 45 5.78 -11.98 -2.27
CA MET A 45 4.44 -12.44 -2.66
C MET A 45 3.60 -12.82 -1.43
N GLU A 46 4.21 -13.48 -0.44
CA GLU A 46 3.51 -13.77 0.82
C GLU A 46 3.29 -12.53 1.70
N ALA A 47 4.27 -11.62 1.76
CA ALA A 47 4.17 -10.38 2.51
C ALA A 47 3.22 -9.36 1.87
N GLN A 48 2.87 -9.51 0.59
CA GLN A 48 1.85 -8.69 -0.08
C GLN A 48 0.48 -8.89 0.59
N ASN A 49 0.24 -10.07 1.17
CA ASN A 49 -1.02 -10.42 1.82
C ASN A 49 -1.00 -10.21 3.36
N ASN A 50 0.09 -9.69 3.97
CA ASN A 50 0.18 -9.55 5.43
C ASN A 50 1.12 -8.44 5.98
N LYS A 51 0.86 -8.05 7.25
CA LYS A 51 1.39 -6.97 8.15
C LYS A 51 2.64 -6.12 7.78
N PRO A 52 2.68 -4.82 8.20
CA PRO A 52 3.77 -3.86 7.94
C PRO A 52 5.17 -4.26 8.44
N LEU A 53 5.27 -5.13 9.45
CA LEU A 53 6.54 -5.65 9.96
C LEU A 53 7.32 -6.47 8.92
N TYR A 54 6.63 -7.18 8.02
CA TYR A 54 7.28 -7.98 6.97
C TYR A 54 7.91 -7.09 5.90
N LYS A 55 7.26 -5.97 5.56
CA LYS A 55 7.79 -4.97 4.61
C LYS A 55 9.08 -4.32 5.13
N ALA A 56 9.18 -4.08 6.43
CA ALA A 56 10.39 -3.53 7.04
C ALA A 56 11.57 -4.52 6.98
N LYS A 57 11.34 -5.81 7.31
CA LYS A 57 12.37 -6.86 7.20
C LYS A 57 12.81 -7.09 5.75
N LEU A 58 11.87 -7.14 4.80
CA LEU A 58 12.18 -7.28 3.37
C LEU A 58 13.09 -6.15 2.86
N ARG A 59 12.89 -4.93 3.33
CA ARG A 59 13.76 -3.80 2.98
C ARG A 59 15.19 -3.99 3.48
N VAL A 60 15.36 -4.55 4.68
CA VAL A 60 16.68 -4.87 5.25
C VAL A 60 17.37 -5.99 4.45
N TYR A 61 16.65 -7.06 4.12
CA TYR A 61 17.18 -8.16 3.31
C TYR A 61 17.53 -7.70 1.88
N GLN A 62 16.74 -6.81 1.28
CA GLN A 62 17.08 -6.18 0.01
C GLN A 62 18.37 -5.36 0.09
N THR A 63 18.59 -4.60 1.16
CA THR A 63 19.85 -3.86 1.31
C THR A 63 21.06 -4.77 1.49
N GLN A 64 20.92 -5.89 2.23
CA GLN A 64 21.98 -6.87 2.41
C GLN A 64 22.34 -7.60 1.11
N LEU A 65 21.34 -8.00 0.31
CA LEU A 65 21.57 -8.65 -0.98
C LEU A 65 22.27 -7.70 -1.97
N ASN A 66 21.86 -6.43 -2.00
CA ASN A 66 22.52 -5.42 -2.84
C ASN A 66 23.98 -5.17 -2.40
N GLN A 67 24.28 -5.24 -1.10
CA GLN A 67 25.66 -5.13 -0.60
C GLN A 67 26.51 -6.32 -1.05
N LEU A 68 25.99 -7.55 -0.92
CA LEU A 68 26.68 -8.77 -1.33
C LEU A 68 26.91 -8.82 -2.85
N LYS A 69 25.90 -8.43 -3.63
CA LYS A 69 26.00 -8.29 -5.09
C LYS A 69 27.09 -7.28 -5.48
N ASN A 70 27.17 -6.15 -4.78
CA ASN A 70 28.19 -5.14 -5.05
C ASN A 70 29.60 -5.60 -4.65
N GLN A 71 29.74 -6.45 -3.62
CA GLN A 71 31.01 -7.06 -3.24
C GLN A 71 31.48 -8.05 -4.32
N VAL A 72 30.59 -8.95 -4.77
CA VAL A 72 30.84 -9.89 -5.88
C VAL A 72 31.16 -9.15 -7.19
N SER A 73 30.46 -8.05 -7.48
CA SER A 73 30.72 -7.25 -8.69
C SER A 73 32.01 -6.42 -8.60
N SER A 74 32.49 -6.07 -7.39
CA SER A 74 33.72 -5.29 -7.21
C SER A 74 34.98 -6.14 -7.39
N ASP A 75 34.96 -7.41 -7.00
CA ASP A 75 36.06 -8.34 -7.25
C ASP A 75 36.19 -8.75 -8.72
N GLY A 76 35.08 -8.74 -9.47
CA GLY A 76 35.07 -8.96 -10.92
C GLY A 76 35.59 -7.79 -11.77
N ASN A 77 35.77 -6.59 -11.20
CA ASN A 77 36.18 -5.38 -11.93
C ASN A 77 37.70 -5.20 -12.05
N ASN A 78 38.52 -6.12 -11.53
CA ASN A 78 39.98 -6.05 -11.63
C ASN A 78 40.55 -6.67 -12.92
N ASN A 79 39.71 -7.21 -13.81
CA ASN A 79 40.16 -7.71 -15.12
C ASN A 79 39.38 -7.04 -16.26
N ASP A 80 40.07 -6.17 -17.00
CA ASP A 80 39.78 -5.72 -18.37
C ASP A 80 38.32 -5.43 -18.73
N THR A 81 37.84 -4.21 -18.45
CA THR A 81 36.66 -3.66 -19.12
C THR A 81 36.93 -3.53 -20.63
N TYR A 82 36.46 -4.51 -21.41
CA TYR A 82 36.44 -4.45 -22.87
C TYR A 82 35.50 -3.30 -23.34
N PRO A 83 35.87 -2.50 -24.35
CA PRO A 83 35.05 -1.36 -24.82
C PRO A 83 33.62 -1.70 -25.27
N GLY A 84 33.30 -2.97 -25.52
CA GLY A 84 31.96 -3.43 -25.88
C GLY A 84 30.97 -3.53 -24.71
N ASP A 85 31.44 -3.48 -23.47
CA ASP A 85 30.60 -3.69 -22.28
C ASP A 85 29.93 -2.39 -21.79
N GLU A 86 30.45 -1.22 -22.17
CA GLU A 86 29.82 0.06 -21.82
C GLU A 86 28.45 0.24 -22.50
N ASP A 87 28.33 -0.24 -23.74
CA ASP A 87 27.06 -0.22 -24.50
C ASP A 87 26.04 -1.23 -23.96
N SER A 88 26.48 -2.37 -23.44
CA SER A 88 25.62 -3.37 -22.80
C SER A 88 25.01 -2.77 -21.51
N ILE A 89 25.85 -2.14 -20.68
CA ILE A 89 25.46 -1.47 -19.43
C ILE A 89 24.52 -0.29 -19.71
N ARG A 90 24.82 0.53 -20.73
CA ARG A 90 23.94 1.64 -21.14
C ARG A 90 22.57 1.13 -21.58
N ARG A 91 22.53 0.07 -22.40
CA ARG A 91 21.26 -0.54 -22.84
C ARG A 91 20.46 -1.09 -21.66
N GLN A 92 21.11 -1.79 -20.73
CA GLN A 92 20.45 -2.32 -19.54
C GLN A 92 19.86 -1.22 -18.66
N ARG A 93 20.57 -0.09 -18.50
CA ARG A 93 20.05 1.11 -17.81
C ARG A 93 18.84 1.69 -18.52
N LEU A 94 18.87 1.80 -19.86
CA LEU A 94 17.74 2.33 -20.63
C LEU A 94 16.52 1.42 -20.53
N LEU A 95 16.69 0.10 -20.62
CA LEU A 95 15.61 -0.87 -20.44
C LEU A 95 14.98 -0.76 -19.05
N HIS A 96 15.82 -0.68 -18.00
CA HIS A 96 15.34 -0.49 -16.64
C HIS A 96 14.58 0.82 -16.45
N ASN A 97 15.07 1.92 -17.04
CA ASN A 97 14.36 3.20 -17.00
C ASN A 97 13.03 3.14 -17.77
N SER A 98 12.99 2.44 -18.91
CA SER A 98 11.77 2.23 -19.69
C SER A 98 10.73 1.42 -18.91
N GLU A 99 11.14 0.34 -18.25
CA GLU A 99 10.26 -0.48 -17.40
C GLU A 99 9.69 0.34 -16.24
N ARG A 100 10.53 1.15 -15.58
CA ARG A 100 10.08 2.06 -14.52
C ARG A 100 9.10 3.12 -15.03
N LEU A 101 9.32 3.67 -16.21
CA LEU A 101 8.40 4.63 -16.84
C LEU A 101 7.07 3.96 -17.17
N GLN A 102 7.08 2.75 -17.74
CA GLN A 102 5.88 1.99 -18.04
C GLN A 102 5.08 1.67 -16.76
N GLY A 103 5.75 1.19 -15.71
CA GLY A 103 5.11 0.95 -14.42
C GLY A 103 4.56 2.24 -13.77
N SER A 104 5.25 3.37 -13.93
CA SER A 104 4.75 4.66 -13.48
C SER A 104 3.53 5.12 -14.27
N SER A 105 3.49 4.88 -15.59
CA SER A 105 2.34 5.21 -16.44
C SER A 105 1.12 4.41 -16.03
N GLN A 106 1.26 3.10 -15.86
CA GLN A 106 0.17 2.23 -15.39
C GLN A 106 -0.33 2.66 -14.01
N ARG A 107 0.58 3.01 -13.10
CA ARG A 107 0.21 3.52 -11.78
C ARG A 107 -0.54 4.86 -11.85
N LEU A 108 -0.16 5.76 -12.77
CA LEU A 108 -0.88 7.02 -12.98
C LEU A 108 -2.28 6.79 -13.53
N GLU A 109 -2.46 5.85 -14.45
CA GLU A 109 -3.78 5.45 -14.96
C GLU A 109 -4.67 4.87 -13.83
N ASP A 110 -4.10 4.01 -12.98
CA ASP A 110 -4.80 3.46 -11.82
C ASP A 110 -5.20 4.53 -10.81
N ILE A 111 -4.30 5.49 -10.52
CA ILE A 111 -4.58 6.63 -9.66
C ILE A 111 -5.71 7.49 -10.27
N HIS A 112 -5.65 7.75 -11.57
CA HIS A 112 -6.67 8.53 -12.26
C HIS A 112 -8.04 7.86 -12.20
N ARG A 113 -8.11 6.54 -12.46
CA ARG A 113 -9.35 5.76 -12.30
C ARG A 113 -9.89 5.85 -10.87
N THR A 114 -9.02 5.66 -9.88
CA THR A 114 -9.40 5.72 -8.46
C THR A 114 -9.87 7.13 -8.05
N ALA A 115 -9.25 8.17 -8.60
CA ALA A 115 -9.64 9.55 -8.36
C ALA A 115 -11.05 9.85 -8.93
N LEU A 116 -11.37 9.36 -10.12
CA LEU A 116 -12.71 9.49 -10.72
C LEU A 116 -13.78 8.72 -9.91
N GLU A 117 -13.46 7.51 -9.44
CA GLU A 117 -14.34 6.76 -8.54
C GLU A 117 -14.58 7.53 -7.24
N THR A 118 -13.53 8.16 -6.70
CA THR A 118 -13.60 8.98 -5.49
C THR A 118 -14.42 10.25 -5.71
N GLU A 119 -14.31 10.90 -6.87
CA GLU A 119 -15.15 12.05 -7.25
C GLU A 119 -16.62 11.66 -7.32
N THR A 120 -16.92 10.52 -7.94
CA THR A 120 -18.28 9.99 -8.04
C THR A 120 -18.87 9.71 -6.65
N MET A 121 -18.13 9.03 -5.79
CA MET A 121 -18.54 8.79 -4.39
C MET A 121 -18.72 10.11 -3.62
N GLY A 122 -17.84 11.09 -3.85
CA GLY A 122 -17.96 12.43 -3.27
C GLY A 122 -19.24 13.14 -3.70
N ALA A 123 -19.62 13.05 -4.98
CA ALA A 123 -20.87 13.61 -5.49
C ALA A 123 -22.10 12.94 -4.83
N ASP A 124 -22.10 11.62 -4.68
CA ASP A 124 -23.16 10.87 -4.01
C ASP A 124 -23.31 11.25 -2.52
N ILE A 125 -22.18 11.45 -1.83
CA ILE A 125 -22.15 11.93 -0.45
C ILE A 125 -22.78 13.32 -0.36
N LEU A 126 -22.40 14.25 -1.25
CA LEU A 126 -22.97 15.60 -1.27
C LEU A 126 -24.48 15.60 -1.56
N GLN A 127 -24.94 14.74 -2.47
CA GLN A 127 -26.36 14.55 -2.74
C GLN A 127 -27.11 14.02 -1.50
N THR A 128 -26.53 13.04 -0.82
CA THR A 128 -27.09 12.47 0.42
C THR A 128 -27.15 13.51 1.53
N LEU A 129 -26.07 14.27 1.75
CA LEU A 129 -26.02 15.35 2.75
C LEU A 129 -27.08 16.43 2.47
N ARG A 130 -27.32 16.77 1.19
CA ARG A 130 -28.39 17.70 0.81
C ARG A 130 -29.77 17.16 1.18
N SER A 131 -30.05 15.89 0.88
CA SER A 131 -31.32 15.22 1.23
C SER A 131 -31.51 15.14 2.76
N GLN A 132 -30.45 14.82 3.50
CA GLN A 132 -30.45 14.80 4.96
C GLN A 132 -30.74 16.19 5.54
N ARG A 133 -30.13 17.25 4.98
CA ARG A 133 -30.40 18.64 5.37
C ARG A 133 -31.86 18.99 5.17
N GLU A 134 -32.44 18.66 4.01
CA GLU A 134 -33.86 18.90 3.74
C GLU A 134 -34.76 18.17 4.74
N THR A 135 -34.43 16.91 5.04
CA THR A 135 -35.14 16.12 6.06
C THR A 135 -35.06 16.80 7.43
N MET A 136 -33.88 17.26 7.86
CA MET A 136 -33.74 17.98 9.13
C MET A 136 -34.54 19.29 9.17
N MET A 137 -34.59 20.04 8.06
CA MET A 137 -35.41 21.26 7.98
C MET A 137 -36.90 20.93 8.11
N ARG A 138 -37.39 19.91 7.40
CA ARG A 138 -38.79 19.45 7.52
C ARG A 138 -39.11 18.97 8.94
N THR A 139 -38.22 18.21 9.56
CA THR A 139 -38.39 17.74 10.95
C THR A 139 -38.45 18.92 11.92
N ARG A 140 -37.57 19.92 11.75
CA ARG A 140 -37.59 21.13 12.57
C ARG A 140 -38.90 21.89 12.42
N ASP A 141 -39.40 22.06 11.20
CA ASP A 141 -40.66 22.76 10.95
C ASP A 141 -41.84 22.01 11.58
N ALA A 142 -41.88 20.67 11.44
CA ALA A 142 -42.90 19.82 12.07
C ALA A 142 -42.86 19.89 13.61
N VAL A 143 -41.67 19.96 14.22
CA VAL A 143 -41.52 20.15 15.68
C VAL A 143 -42.05 21.52 16.09
N SER A 144 -41.71 22.59 15.37
CA SER A 144 -42.23 23.94 15.65
C SER A 144 -43.76 24.02 15.54
N GLU A 145 -44.35 23.30 14.58
CA GLU A 145 -45.80 23.20 14.43
C GLU A 145 -46.42 22.43 15.62
N THR A 146 -45.80 21.32 16.01
CA THR A 146 -46.21 20.50 17.16
C THR A 146 -46.19 21.30 18.46
N ASP A 147 -45.14 22.10 18.69
CA ASP A 147 -45.04 23.00 19.84
C ASP A 147 -46.20 24.02 19.87
N SER A 148 -46.58 24.55 18.70
CA SER A 148 -47.73 25.46 18.58
C SER A 148 -49.07 24.77 18.91
N TYR A 149 -49.24 23.50 18.54
CA TYR A 149 -50.41 22.71 18.92
C TYR A 149 -50.42 22.38 20.41
N LEU A 150 -49.27 22.05 21.01
CA LEU A 150 -49.13 21.83 22.45
C LEU A 150 -49.48 23.08 23.25
N ASP A 151 -49.05 24.26 22.80
CA ASP A 151 -49.41 25.54 23.42
C ASP A 151 -50.92 25.79 23.40
N LYS A 152 -51.58 25.51 22.27
CA LYS A 152 -53.05 25.61 22.15
C LYS A 152 -53.75 24.60 23.07
N ALA A 153 -53.29 23.35 23.08
CA ALA A 153 -53.84 22.31 23.95
C ALA A 153 -53.70 22.68 25.44
N SER A 154 -52.54 23.19 25.85
CA SER A 154 -52.27 23.68 27.20
C SER A 154 -53.19 24.84 27.59
N LYS A 155 -53.40 25.82 26.70
CA LYS A 155 -54.36 26.93 26.92
C LYS A 155 -55.79 26.43 27.08
N THR A 156 -56.22 25.48 26.23
CA THR A 156 -57.55 24.88 26.31
C THR A 156 -57.74 24.14 27.63
N LEU A 157 -56.78 23.29 28.03
CA LEU A 157 -56.83 22.60 29.32
C LEU A 157 -56.89 23.56 30.50
N LYS A 158 -56.10 24.64 30.49
CA LYS A 158 -56.17 25.70 31.51
C LYS A 158 -57.53 26.42 31.54
N SER A 159 -58.19 26.59 30.39
CA SER A 159 -59.54 27.16 30.33
C SER A 159 -60.59 26.18 30.85
N MET A 160 -60.47 24.89 30.56
CA MET A 160 -61.40 23.86 31.06
C MET A 160 -61.27 23.73 32.57
N SER A 161 -60.04 23.69 33.09
CA SER A 161 -59.76 23.68 34.53
C SER A 161 -60.41 24.86 35.24
N ARG A 162 -60.28 26.08 34.71
CA ARG A 162 -60.92 27.29 35.27
C ARG A 162 -62.45 27.33 35.22
N ARG A 163 -63.10 26.46 34.44
CA ARG A 163 -64.57 26.36 34.39
C ARG A 163 -65.11 25.32 35.37
N PHE A 164 -64.26 24.38 35.79
CA PHE A 164 -64.62 23.31 36.72
C PHE A 164 -64.53 23.75 38.19
N PHE A 165 -63.60 24.65 38.50
CA PHE A 165 -63.42 25.28 39.81
C PHE A 165 -64.05 26.67 39.83
#